data_AF-A0A833SBV6-F1
#
_entry.id   AF-A0A833SBV6-F1
#
_cell.length_a   1.000
_cell.length_b   1.000
_cell.length_c   1.000
_cell.angle_alpha   90.00
_cell.angle_beta   90.00
_cell.angle_gamma   90.00
#
_symmetry.space_group_name_H-M   'P 1'
#
loop_
_entity.id
_entity.type
_entity.pdbx_description
1 polymer ?
#
loop_
_entity_poly.entity_id
_entity_poly.type
_entity_poly.pdbx_seq_one_letter_code
_entity_poly.pdbx_strand_id
1 'polypeptide(L)'
;MLIDMQRPKERSDNPIVFFDVSIGEKNVGRLLIEVAFFKDLLSFTHENFRRLCTGETREILTRRRRHYARCPFHRVVKDKFCQSGDYANHDGSGGECTFGHSPRAMDSSFRDDKPVDTTLPTLTFEDENFILRHTGAGVLSMSNSGPDSNTCQFYLHFGPVREAV
;
A
#
# COMPACT_ATOMS: atom_id res chain seq x y z
N MET A 1 15.54 -12.69 32.17
CA MET A 1 16.33 -12.16 31.04
C MET A 1 15.35 -11.39 30.16
N LEU A 2 15.15 -10.10 30.42
CA LEU A 2 14.20 -9.26 29.68
C LEU A 2 14.87 -8.84 28.37
N ILE A 3 14.36 -9.34 27.25
CA ILE A 3 14.64 -8.75 25.93
C ILE A 3 13.70 -7.56 25.83
N ASP A 4 14.28 -6.38 25.97
CA ASP A 4 13.67 -5.09 25.69
C ASP A 4 13.08 -5.15 24.27
N MET A 5 11.75 -5.22 24.16
CA MET A 5 11.03 -5.03 22.89
C MET A 5 11.09 -3.55 22.51
N GLN A 6 12.30 -3.08 22.20
CA GLN A 6 12.53 -1.73 21.74
C GLN A 6 11.64 -1.52 20.52
N ARG A 7 10.75 -0.52 20.63
CA ARG A 7 10.10 0.09 19.46
C ARG A 7 11.17 0.23 18.38
N PRO A 8 10.89 -0.18 17.15
CA PRO A 8 11.86 0.01 16.09
C PRO A 8 12.28 1.48 16.06
N LYS A 9 13.58 1.73 16.26
CA LYS A 9 14.17 3.08 16.33
C LYS A 9 13.63 3.90 15.16
N GLU A 10 12.91 4.98 15.44
CA GLU A 10 12.66 6.05 14.48
C GLU A 10 14.00 6.43 13.87
N ARG A 11 14.18 6.12 12.58
CA ARG A 11 15.41 6.38 11.85
C ARG A 11 15.22 7.68 11.08
N SER A 12 16.15 8.61 11.25
CA SER A 12 16.14 9.94 10.62
C SER A 12 16.09 9.95 9.09
N ASP A 13 16.24 8.79 8.44
CA ASP A 13 16.41 8.66 7.01
C ASP A 13 15.21 7.97 6.34
N ASN A 14 14.14 7.69 7.08
CA ASN A 14 12.94 7.08 6.51
C ASN A 14 12.30 8.02 5.49
N PRO A 15 11.89 7.53 4.31
CA PRO A 15 11.23 8.36 3.33
C PRO A 15 9.91 8.88 3.87
N ILE A 16 9.73 10.20 3.78
CA ILE A 16 8.48 10.87 4.13
C ILE A 16 7.76 11.19 2.83
N VAL A 17 6.51 10.74 2.73
CA VAL A 17 5.57 11.16 1.69
C VAL A 17 4.46 11.99 2.32
N PHE A 18 3.67 12.67 1.50
CA PHE A 18 2.60 13.51 2.02
C PHE A 18 1.36 13.47 1.14
N PHE A 19 0.21 13.71 1.75
CA PHE A 19 -1.06 13.96 1.07
C PHE A 19 -1.58 15.34 1.44
N ASP A 20 -1.84 16.16 0.44
CA ASP A 20 -2.67 17.35 0.62
C ASP A 20 -4.13 16.93 0.53
N VAL A 21 -4.85 17.04 1.65
CA VAL A 21 -6.20 16.52 1.80
C VAL A 21 -7.22 17.65 1.63
N SER A 22 -8.28 17.37 0.88
CA SER A 22 -9.43 18.26 0.73
C SER A 22 -10.72 17.53 1.09
N ILE A 23 -11.67 18.26 1.68
CA ILE A 23 -13.03 17.78 1.96
C ILE A 23 -13.98 18.71 1.20
N GLY A 24 -14.67 18.16 0.21
CA GLY A 24 -15.33 18.97 -0.81
C GLY A 24 -14.31 19.87 -1.52
N GLU A 25 -14.61 21.16 -1.62
CA GLU A 25 -13.71 22.15 -2.25
C GLU A 25 -12.69 22.76 -1.27
N LYS A 26 -12.76 22.41 0.01
CA LYS A 26 -11.92 22.99 1.05
C LYS A 26 -10.66 22.15 1.27
N ASN A 27 -9.49 22.77 1.12
CA ASN A 27 -8.24 22.19 1.60
C ASN A 27 -8.24 22.16 3.15
N VAL A 28 -8.02 20.98 3.72
CA VAL A 28 -8.07 20.75 5.18
C VAL A 28 -6.70 20.52 5.80
N GLY A 29 -5.64 20.49 4.98
CA GLY A 29 -4.27 20.39 5.44
C GLY A 29 -3.48 19.26 4.80
N ARG A 30 -2.27 19.06 5.32
CA ARG A 30 -1.30 18.08 4.84
C ARG A 30 -1.12 16.96 5.84
N LEU A 31 -1.33 15.73 5.41
CA LEU A 31 -0.94 14.53 6.14
C LEU A 31 0.48 14.16 5.75
N LEU A 32 1.39 14.13 6.71
CA LEU A 32 2.74 13.59 6.53
C LEU A 32 2.73 12.12 6.93
N ILE A 33 3.32 11.28 6.08
CA ILE A 33 3.36 9.83 6.27
C ILE A 33 4.82 9.41 6.22
N GLU A 34 5.33 8.97 7.36
CA GLU A 34 6.59 8.27 7.42
C GLU A 34 6.40 6.83 6.93
N VAL A 35 7.20 6.44 5.95
CA VAL A 35 7.18 5.10 5.38
C VAL A 35 8.36 4.36 6.02
N ALA A 36 8.09 3.57 7.06
CA ALA A 36 9.11 3.02 7.95
C ALA A 36 10.03 2.01 7.24
N PHE A 37 11.17 2.45 6.73
CA PHE A 37 12.11 1.58 6.03
C PHE A 37 12.96 0.75 7.00
N PHE A 38 12.65 -0.53 7.10
CA PHE A 38 13.51 -1.48 7.80
C PHE A 38 14.63 -1.91 6.85
N LYS A 39 15.81 -1.32 7.07
CA LYS A 39 17.06 -1.79 6.43
C LYS A 39 17.14 -3.30 6.68
N ASP A 40 17.14 -4.06 5.57
CA ASP A 40 17.14 -5.52 5.48
C ASP A 40 15.78 -6.24 5.50
N LEU A 41 14.62 -5.55 5.57
CA LEU A 41 13.33 -6.25 5.68
C LEU A 41 12.06 -5.70 5.00
N LEU A 42 12.05 -4.60 4.24
CA LEU A 42 10.83 -4.22 3.50
C LEU A 42 11.13 -3.57 2.14
N SER A 43 11.01 -4.32 1.03
CA SER A 43 11.49 -3.91 -0.31
C SER A 43 10.40 -3.63 -1.34
N PHE A 44 9.15 -4.06 -1.11
CA PHE A 44 8.05 -3.96 -2.06
C PHE A 44 6.89 -3.12 -1.56
N THR A 45 6.40 -3.29 -0.33
CA THR A 45 5.23 -2.52 0.15
C THR A 45 5.52 -1.02 0.16
N HIS A 46 6.67 -0.65 0.72
CA HIS A 46 7.11 0.75 0.78
C HIS A 46 7.38 1.33 -0.59
N GLU A 47 8.08 0.59 -1.44
CA GLU A 47 8.44 1.07 -2.77
C GLU A 47 7.18 1.22 -3.64
N ASN A 48 6.22 0.31 -3.49
CA ASN A 48 4.90 0.42 -4.13
C ASN A 48 4.18 1.69 -3.69
N PHE A 49 4.06 1.91 -2.37
CA PHE A 49 3.40 3.08 -1.83
C PHE A 49 4.09 4.38 -2.26
N ARG A 50 5.43 4.42 -2.21
CA ARG A 50 6.25 5.56 -2.64
C ARG A 50 6.01 5.88 -4.12
N ARG A 51 6.05 4.88 -5.00
CA ARG A 51 5.81 5.04 -6.44
C ARG A 51 4.41 5.56 -6.76
N LEU A 52 3.41 5.16 -5.98
CA LEU A 52 2.03 5.66 -6.10
C LEU A 52 1.90 7.09 -5.56
N CYS A 53 2.68 7.48 -4.55
CA CYS A 53 2.76 8.88 -4.11
C CYS A 53 3.40 9.78 -5.18
N THR A 54 4.48 9.35 -5.84
CA THR A 54 5.19 10.15 -6.86
C THR A 54 4.51 10.12 -8.23
N GLY A 55 3.74 9.06 -8.50
CA GLY A 55 3.16 8.82 -9.81
C GLY A 55 4.18 8.51 -10.89
N GLU A 56 5.34 7.96 -10.56
CA GLU A 56 6.42 7.71 -11.53
C GLU A 56 6.14 6.51 -12.46
N THR A 57 5.13 5.70 -12.16
CA THR A 57 4.78 4.50 -12.93
C THR A 57 3.45 4.63 -13.67
N ARG A 58 3.25 3.74 -14.65
CA ARG A 58 2.05 3.69 -15.50
C ARG A 58 1.57 2.26 -15.66
N GLU A 59 0.26 2.10 -15.85
CA GLU A 59 -0.35 0.83 -16.23
C GLU A 59 0.22 0.35 -17.57
N ILE A 60 0.40 -0.96 -17.69
CA ILE A 60 1.00 -1.56 -18.89
C ILE A 60 0.06 -1.39 -20.09
N LEU A 61 -1.22 -1.74 -19.89
CA LEU A 61 -2.23 -1.78 -20.95
C LEU A 61 -2.78 -0.38 -21.27
N THR A 62 -3.33 0.30 -20.26
CA THR A 62 -4.05 1.56 -20.47
C THR A 62 -3.13 2.78 -20.56
N ARG A 63 -1.86 2.64 -20.14
CA ARG A 63 -0.91 3.74 -19.96
C ARG A 63 -1.33 4.82 -18.96
N ARG A 64 -2.42 4.58 -18.20
CA ARG A 64 -2.88 5.42 -17.10
C ARG A 64 -1.75 5.57 -16.08
N ARG A 65 -1.60 6.76 -15.53
CA ARG A 65 -0.58 7.04 -14.50
C ARG A 65 -1.05 6.43 -13.18
N ARG A 66 -0.19 5.66 -12.51
CA ARG A 66 -0.50 5.07 -11.21
C ARG A 66 -0.16 6.09 -10.13
N HIS A 67 -1.15 6.80 -9.58
CA HIS A 67 -0.89 7.78 -8.53
C HIS A 67 -2.04 7.99 -7.55
N TYR A 68 -1.72 8.38 -6.32
CA TYR A 68 -2.73 8.71 -5.30
C TYR A 68 -3.30 10.12 -5.39
N ALA A 69 -2.67 11.03 -6.14
CA ALA A 69 -3.22 12.38 -6.29
C ALA A 69 -4.65 12.31 -6.84
N ARG A 70 -5.60 12.98 -6.18
CA ARG A 70 -7.04 12.96 -6.47
C ARG A 70 -7.75 11.63 -6.20
N CYS A 71 -7.08 10.63 -5.63
CA CYS A 71 -7.76 9.42 -5.16
C CYS A 71 -8.59 9.75 -3.91
N PRO A 72 -9.90 9.46 -3.89
CA PRO A 72 -10.72 9.71 -2.72
C PRO A 72 -10.49 8.65 -1.64
N PHE A 73 -10.74 9.04 -0.40
CA PHE A 73 -11.03 8.09 0.67
C PHE A 73 -12.44 7.53 0.48
N HIS A 74 -12.57 6.54 -0.39
CA HIS A 74 -13.86 6.01 -0.86
C HIS A 74 -14.67 5.30 0.24
N ARG A 75 -14.03 4.89 1.34
CA ARG A 75 -14.71 4.31 2.50
C ARG A 75 -14.16 4.88 3.79
N VAL A 76 -15.02 5.50 4.59
CA VAL A 76 -14.67 6.06 5.91
C VAL A 76 -15.55 5.42 6.96
N VAL A 77 -14.93 4.72 7.92
CA VAL A 77 -15.62 4.12 9.06
C VAL A 77 -15.20 4.88 10.31
N LYS A 78 -16.15 5.65 10.85
CA LYS A 78 -15.93 6.50 12.03
C LYS A 78 -15.28 5.70 13.16
N ASP A 79 -14.26 6.31 13.79
CA ASP A 79 -13.52 5.77 14.93
C ASP A 79 -12.74 4.46 14.65
N LYS A 80 -12.67 4.03 13.38
CA LYS A 80 -11.92 2.84 12.97
C LYS A 80 -10.82 3.18 11.98
N PHE A 81 -11.20 3.52 10.74
CA PHE A 81 -10.25 3.77 9.66
C PHE A 81 -10.90 4.52 8.49
N CYS A 82 -10.07 5.04 7.60
CA CYS A 82 -10.47 5.30 6.20
C CYS A 82 -9.66 4.41 5.24
N GLN A 83 -10.28 4.06 4.12
CA GLN A 83 -9.69 3.29 3.03
C GLN A 83 -9.56 4.19 1.80
N SER A 84 -8.43 4.09 1.11
CA SER A 84 -8.11 4.83 -0.10
C SER A 84 -7.17 4.01 -0.98
N GLY A 85 -6.63 4.63 -2.02
CA GLY A 85 -5.62 4.06 -2.90
C GLY A 85 -6.18 3.40 -4.15
N ASP A 86 -7.50 3.27 -4.30
CA ASP A 86 -8.13 2.88 -5.57
C ASP A 86 -8.08 4.06 -6.55
N TYR A 87 -6.92 4.19 -7.20
CA TYR A 87 -6.70 5.25 -8.17
C TYR A 87 -7.42 4.98 -9.51
N ALA A 88 -7.98 3.77 -9.71
CA ALA A 88 -8.52 3.35 -10.99
C ALA A 88 -10.04 3.50 -11.09
N ASN A 89 -10.76 3.02 -10.08
CA ASN A 89 -12.23 2.99 -10.05
C ASN A 89 -12.80 3.90 -8.96
N HIS A 90 -11.98 4.27 -7.97
CA HIS A 90 -12.36 5.15 -6.86
C HIS A 90 -13.49 4.64 -5.96
N ASP A 91 -13.75 3.33 -5.97
CA ASP A 91 -14.86 2.69 -5.24
C ASP A 91 -14.44 1.48 -4.41
N GLY A 92 -13.16 1.09 -4.50
CA GLY A 92 -12.58 -0.04 -3.80
C GLY A 92 -12.49 -1.32 -4.65
N SER A 93 -13.01 -1.31 -5.88
CA SER A 93 -12.94 -2.45 -6.80
C SER A 93 -11.68 -2.46 -7.67
N GLY A 94 -10.95 -1.34 -7.71
CA GLY A 94 -9.88 -1.13 -8.68
C GLY A 94 -8.48 -0.97 -8.09
N GLY A 95 -7.59 -0.67 -9.03
CA GLY A 95 -6.20 -0.33 -8.77
C GLY A 95 -5.28 -1.56 -8.75
N GLU A 96 -4.06 -1.35 -9.23
CA GLU A 96 -3.05 -2.39 -9.37
C GLU A 96 -1.74 -1.97 -8.71
N CYS A 97 -0.92 -2.93 -8.30
CA CYS A 97 0.39 -2.63 -7.76
C CYS A 97 1.32 -2.05 -8.85
N THR A 98 2.39 -1.39 -8.43
CA THR A 98 3.33 -0.75 -9.36
C THR A 98 4.29 -1.72 -10.04
N PHE A 99 4.31 -2.99 -9.61
CA PHE A 99 5.16 -4.03 -10.16
C PHE A 99 4.53 -4.59 -11.42
N GLY A 100 5.26 -4.57 -12.54
CA GLY A 100 4.74 -5.08 -13.82
C GLY A 100 4.57 -6.60 -13.86
N HIS A 101 5.12 -7.32 -12.87
CA HIS A 101 5.03 -8.75 -12.65
C HIS A 101 5.15 -9.01 -11.14
N SER A 102 4.58 -10.10 -10.63
CA SER A 102 4.85 -10.55 -9.25
C SER A 102 6.37 -10.72 -9.05
N PRO A 103 6.99 -10.20 -7.97
CA PRO A 103 8.43 -10.25 -7.77
C PRO A 103 9.06 -11.66 -7.83
N ARG A 104 8.28 -12.73 -7.59
CA ARG A 104 8.73 -14.13 -7.74
C ARG A 104 8.73 -14.65 -9.19
N ALA A 105 8.06 -14.00 -10.13
CA ALA A 105 8.07 -14.41 -11.53
C ALA A 105 9.43 -14.18 -12.23
N MET A 106 10.39 -13.50 -11.57
CA MET A 106 11.76 -13.35 -12.07
C MET A 106 12.71 -14.52 -11.72
N ASP A 107 12.31 -15.44 -10.83
CA ASP A 107 13.13 -16.62 -10.48
C ASP A 107 12.91 -17.81 -11.44
N SER A 108 11.79 -17.85 -12.17
CA SER A 108 11.55 -18.91 -13.15
C SER A 108 12.20 -18.62 -14.50
N SER A 109 13.54 -18.57 -14.53
CA SER A 109 14.23 -19.02 -15.73
C SER A 109 13.91 -20.51 -15.91
N PHE A 110 13.22 -20.85 -17.00
CA PHE A 110 12.86 -22.21 -17.44
C PHE A 110 11.74 -22.93 -16.68
N ARG A 111 10.51 -22.89 -17.22
CA ARG A 111 9.81 -24.07 -17.81
C ARG A 111 8.40 -23.72 -18.31
N ASP A 112 8.18 -24.12 -19.56
CA ASP A 112 6.96 -24.56 -20.24
C ASP A 112 5.79 -23.58 -20.43
N ASP A 113 5.64 -23.10 -21.68
CA ASP A 113 4.43 -23.17 -22.52
C ASP A 113 3.06 -23.21 -21.80
N LYS A 114 2.82 -22.34 -20.82
CA LYS A 114 1.46 -21.90 -20.50
C LYS A 114 1.17 -20.66 -21.34
N PRO A 115 0.06 -20.63 -22.09
CA PRO A 115 -0.36 -19.41 -22.76
C PRO A 115 -0.43 -18.30 -21.71
N VAL A 116 0.24 -17.18 -21.97
CA VAL A 116 0.00 -15.93 -21.24
C VAL A 116 -1.50 -15.67 -21.36
N ASP A 117 -2.19 -15.83 -20.23
CA ASP A 117 -3.59 -15.47 -20.15
C ASP A 117 -3.67 -13.96 -20.36
N THR A 118 -4.18 -13.57 -21.53
CA THR A 118 -4.42 -12.16 -21.89
C THR A 118 -5.54 -11.53 -21.07
N THR A 119 -6.24 -12.29 -20.21
CA THR A 119 -6.98 -11.70 -19.09
C THR A 119 -5.99 -11.37 -18.00
N LEU A 120 -5.38 -10.18 -18.09
CA LEU A 120 -4.32 -9.75 -17.18
C LEU A 120 -4.83 -9.92 -15.72
N PRO A 121 -4.20 -10.78 -14.90
CA PRO A 121 -4.55 -10.83 -13.49
C PRO A 121 -4.24 -9.45 -12.90
N THR A 122 -5.14 -8.95 -12.06
CA THR A 122 -4.89 -7.78 -11.22
C THR A 122 -3.46 -7.87 -10.67
N LEU A 123 -2.61 -6.87 -10.96
CA LEU A 123 -1.23 -6.92 -10.51
C LEU A 123 -1.21 -6.80 -8.98
N THR A 124 -1.00 -7.93 -8.32
CA THR A 124 -0.86 -8.04 -6.86
C THR A 124 0.59 -8.35 -6.48
N PHE A 125 0.91 -8.22 -5.19
CA PHE A 125 2.15 -8.70 -4.60
C PHE A 125 1.92 -9.36 -3.23
N GLU A 126 2.89 -10.20 -2.84
CA GLU A 126 2.85 -11.04 -1.64
C GLU A 126 2.89 -10.22 -0.33
N ASP A 127 2.42 -10.81 0.77
CA ASP A 127 2.57 -10.25 2.10
C ASP A 127 4.03 -10.38 2.57
N GLU A 128 4.76 -9.27 2.67
CA GLU A 128 6.21 -9.31 2.94
C GLU A 128 6.52 -9.86 4.34
N ASN A 129 5.86 -9.32 5.36
CA ASN A 129 5.92 -9.77 6.74
C ASN A 129 4.81 -9.10 7.55
N PHE A 130 4.58 -9.61 8.76
CA PHE A 130 3.61 -9.07 9.72
C PHE A 130 4.30 -8.57 11.00
N ILE A 131 5.50 -7.99 10.85
CA ILE A 131 6.31 -7.53 11.99
C ILE A 131 5.65 -6.32 12.65
N LEU A 132 5.14 -5.38 11.84
CA LEU A 132 4.40 -4.22 12.31
C LEU A 132 2.95 -4.61 12.57
N ARG A 133 2.47 -4.28 13.77
CA ARG A 133 1.07 -4.47 14.16
C ARG A 133 0.29 -3.18 13.96
N HIS A 134 -1.01 -3.29 13.74
CA HIS A 134 -1.94 -2.15 13.75
C HIS A 134 -2.19 -1.68 15.19
N THR A 135 -1.17 -1.06 15.79
CA THR A 135 -1.14 -0.73 17.22
C THR A 135 -2.02 0.46 17.59
N GLY A 136 -2.55 1.23 16.64
CA GLY A 136 -3.46 2.32 16.94
C GLY A 136 -3.67 3.33 15.82
N ALA A 137 -4.19 4.48 16.21
CA ALA A 137 -4.43 5.61 15.32
C ALA A 137 -3.13 6.10 14.66
N GLY A 138 -3.20 6.49 13.41
CA GLY A 138 -2.06 6.96 12.61
C GLY A 138 -1.29 5.84 11.91
N VAL A 139 -1.61 4.56 12.15
CA VAL A 139 -1.00 3.45 11.42
C VAL A 139 -1.59 3.35 10.01
N LEU A 140 -0.71 3.20 9.02
CA LEU A 140 -1.07 2.86 7.65
C LEU A 140 -0.86 1.36 7.40
N SER A 141 -1.80 0.72 6.71
CA SER A 141 -1.70 -0.69 6.35
C SER A 141 -2.21 -0.96 4.95
N MET A 142 -1.70 -2.00 4.29
CA MET A 142 -2.22 -2.39 2.98
C MET A 142 -3.62 -3.01 3.09
N SER A 143 -4.42 -2.81 2.05
CA SER A 143 -5.65 -3.56 1.83
C SER A 143 -5.38 -4.74 0.92
N ASN A 144 -5.97 -5.89 1.25
CA ASN A 144 -5.87 -7.12 0.49
C ASN A 144 -7.25 -7.82 0.40
N SER A 145 -7.39 -8.80 -0.48
CA SER A 145 -8.58 -9.65 -0.68
C SER A 145 -8.31 -11.12 -0.31
N GLY A 146 -7.39 -11.34 0.63
CA GLY A 146 -6.85 -12.65 1.00
C GLY A 146 -5.32 -12.63 1.07
N PRO A 147 -4.68 -13.76 1.44
CA PRO A 147 -3.22 -13.86 1.46
C PRO A 147 -2.60 -13.45 0.11
N ASP A 148 -1.48 -12.74 0.16
CA ASP A 148 -0.65 -12.43 -1.02
C ASP A 148 -1.36 -11.64 -2.14
N SER A 149 -2.29 -10.77 -1.75
CA SER A 149 -3.14 -10.02 -2.70
C SER A 149 -3.06 -8.49 -2.52
N ASN A 150 -1.90 -7.98 -2.09
CA ASN A 150 -1.70 -6.55 -1.93
C ASN A 150 -1.67 -5.85 -3.30
N THR A 151 -2.36 -4.71 -3.43
CA THR A 151 -2.40 -3.90 -4.66
C THR A 151 -1.86 -2.49 -4.42
N CYS A 152 -2.71 -1.48 -4.51
CA CYS A 152 -2.42 -0.07 -4.23
C CYS A 152 -3.35 0.50 -3.14
N GLN A 153 -4.34 -0.27 -2.72
CA GLN A 153 -5.29 0.18 -1.70
C GLN A 153 -4.67 0.08 -0.30
N PHE A 154 -5.01 1.03 0.56
CA PHE A 154 -4.50 1.11 1.93
C PHE A 154 -5.58 1.60 2.89
N TYR A 155 -5.37 1.29 4.17
CA TYR A 155 -6.12 1.80 5.30
C TYR A 155 -5.27 2.78 6.10
N LEU A 156 -5.89 3.85 6.58
CA LEU A 156 -5.36 4.72 7.62
C LEU A 156 -6.24 4.58 8.85
N HIS A 157 -5.68 4.05 9.94
CA HIS A 157 -6.41 3.74 11.16
C HIS A 157 -6.56 4.99 12.05
N PHE A 158 -7.71 5.15 12.68
CA PHE A 158 -8.05 6.25 13.60
C PHE A 158 -8.29 5.81 15.03
N GLY A 159 -8.34 4.50 15.27
CA GLY A 159 -8.55 3.92 16.59
C GLY A 159 -7.71 2.65 16.77
N PRO A 160 -7.66 2.10 17.98
CA PRO A 160 -7.05 0.80 18.22
C PRO A 160 -7.78 -0.27 17.39
N VAL A 161 -7.03 -1.03 16.61
CA VAL A 161 -7.56 -2.24 15.99
C VAL A 161 -7.73 -3.26 17.11
N ARG A 162 -8.98 -3.49 17.54
CA ARG A 162 -9.28 -4.58 18.45
C ARG A 162 -8.92 -5.87 17.73
N GLU A 163 -7.95 -6.62 18.25
CA GLU A 163 -7.71 -7.99 17.81
C GLU A 163 -9.06 -8.72 17.85
N ALA A 164 -9.43 -9.38 16.75
CA ALA A 164 -10.58 -10.26 16.77
C ALA A 164 -10.25 -11.36 17.80
N VAL A 165 -11.09 -11.43 18.85
CA VAL A 165 -11.04 -12.47 19.89
C VAL A 165 -11.34 -13.82 19.25
#